data_AF-A0A8S2LLS3-F1
#
_entry.id   AF-A0A8S2LLS3-F1
#
_cell.length_a   1.000
_cell.length_b   1.000
_cell.length_c   1.000
_cell.angle_alpha   90.00
_cell.angle_beta   90.00
_cell.angle_gamma   90.00
#
_symmetry.space_group_name_H-M   'P 1'
#
loop_
_entity.id
_entity.type
_entity.pdbx_description
1 polymer ?
#
loop_
_entity_poly.entity_id
_entity_poly.type
_entity_poly.pdbx_seq_one_letter_code
_entity_poly.pdbx_strand_id
1 'polypeptide(L)'
;MPFWKKDPVKKEIFTNVAEGLRQVYKSKLLPLEETYRFHEFHSPQLDDCDFSAKPMVLLVGQYSVGKTTFIRYLLNEDFPGIRIGPEPTTDSFIAIMNNDHAGTIPGNALVVDP
;
A
#
# COMPACT_ATOMS: atom_id res chain seq x y z
N MET A 1 14.76 -15.68 43.11
CA MET A 1 14.16 -16.61 42.12
C MET A 1 14.31 -15.99 40.74
N PRO A 2 15.06 -16.57 39.80
CA PRO A 2 15.31 -15.92 38.52
C PRO A 2 14.12 -16.17 37.58
N PHE A 3 13.39 -15.09 37.25
CA PHE A 3 12.25 -15.02 36.32
C PHE A 3 12.63 -15.15 34.83
N TRP A 4 13.86 -15.55 34.51
CA TRP A 4 14.40 -15.57 33.15
C TRP A 4 14.59 -17.00 32.65
N LYS A 5 13.48 -17.71 32.42
CA LYS A 5 13.50 -18.82 31.46
C LYS A 5 13.36 -18.21 30.08
N LYS A 6 14.44 -18.23 29.28
CA LYS A 6 14.31 -18.08 27.83
C LYS A 6 13.52 -19.29 27.36
N ASP A 7 12.29 -19.08 26.92
CA ASP A 7 11.56 -20.10 26.19
C ASP A 7 12.41 -20.53 24.99
N PRO A 8 12.46 -21.82 24.66
CA PRO A 8 13.19 -22.28 23.49
C PRO A 8 12.64 -21.52 22.28
N VAL A 9 13.54 -20.83 21.55
CA VAL A 9 13.20 -20.16 20.31
C VAL A 9 12.76 -21.26 19.34
N LYS A 10 11.44 -21.50 19.27
CA LYS A 10 10.86 -22.31 18.20
C LYS A 10 11.27 -21.59 16.92
N LYS A 11 12.06 -22.27 16.10
CA LYS A 11 12.38 -21.80 14.75
C LYS A 11 11.07 -21.86 13.98
N GLU A 12 10.34 -20.76 13.96
CA GLU A 12 9.12 -20.64 13.16
C GLU A 12 9.56 -20.68 11.70
N ILE A 13 9.18 -21.78 11.02
CA ILE A 13 9.44 -21.94 9.60
C ILE A 13 8.28 -21.23 8.90
N PHE A 14 8.56 -20.08 8.30
CA PHE A 14 7.59 -19.35 7.49
C PHE A 14 7.67 -19.79 6.03
N THR A 15 6.53 -19.81 5.34
CA THR A 15 6.49 -20.14 3.90
C THR A 15 7.16 -19.04 3.07
N ASN A 16 6.97 -17.77 3.45
CA ASN A 16 7.63 -16.63 2.85
C ASN A 16 7.87 -15.51 3.89
N VAL A 17 8.68 -14.51 3.51
CA VAL A 17 9.07 -13.41 4.41
C VAL A 17 7.88 -12.54 4.81
N ALA A 18 6.95 -12.27 3.89
CA ALA A 18 5.77 -11.45 4.16
C ALA A 18 4.85 -12.08 5.22
N GLU A 19 4.65 -13.39 5.15
CA GLU A 19 3.91 -14.17 6.14
C GLU A 19 4.58 -14.12 7.51
N GLY A 20 5.92 -14.25 7.55
CA GLY A 20 6.68 -14.12 8.78
C GLY A 20 6.53 -12.73 9.42
N LEU A 21 6.64 -11.67 8.62
CA LEU A 21 6.44 -10.29 9.10
C LEU A 21 5.02 -10.08 9.65
N ARG A 22 4.00 -10.59 8.95
CA ARG A 22 2.60 -10.54 9.40
C ARG A 22 2.42 -11.26 10.75
N GLN A 23 2.99 -12.45 10.92
CA GLN A 23 2.89 -13.21 12.17
C GLN A 23 3.59 -12.51 13.32
N VAL A 24 4.77 -11.94 13.08
CA VAL A 24 5.48 -11.15 14.10
C VAL A 24 4.70 -9.89 14.48
N TYR A 25 4.12 -9.18 13.51
CA TYR A 25 3.27 -8.01 13.77
C TYR A 25 2.09 -8.38 14.68
N LYS A 26 1.29 -9.38 14.30
CA LYS A 26 0.10 -9.81 15.05
C LYS A 26 0.42 -10.36 16.44
N SER A 27 1.54 -11.08 16.59
CA SER A 27 1.88 -11.73 17.87
C SER A 27 2.64 -10.83 18.85
N LYS A 28 3.36 -9.81 18.37
CA LYS A 28 4.26 -8.99 19.20
C LYS A 28 3.92 -7.51 19.22
N LEU A 29 3.65 -6.91 18.06
CA LEU A 29 3.44 -5.46 17.96
C LEU A 29 1.99 -5.07 18.21
N LEU A 30 1.04 -5.75 17.57
CA LEU A 30 -0.38 -5.42 17.69
C LEU A 30 -0.88 -5.36 19.15
N PRO A 31 -0.56 -6.31 20.05
CA PRO A 31 -0.99 -6.22 21.45
C PRO A 31 -0.42 -4.99 22.18
N LEU A 32 0.77 -4.54 21.78
CA LEU A 32 1.40 -3.34 22.32
C LEU A 32 0.71 -2.08 21.81
N GLU A 33 0.43 -2.02 20.50
CA GLU A 33 -0.27 -0.91 19.85
C GLU A 33 -1.67 -0.71 20.46
N GLU A 34 -2.42 -1.80 20.69
CA GLU A 34 -3.73 -1.78 21.33
C GLU A 34 -3.64 -1.32 22.80
N THR A 35 -2.69 -1.86 23.57
CA THR A 35 -2.53 -1.52 25.01
C THR A 35 -2.29 -0.03 25.22
N TYR A 36 -1.51 0.60 24.34
CA TYR A 36 -1.18 2.03 24.43
C TYR A 36 -2.00 2.91 23.49
N ARG A 37 -3.03 2.36 22.83
CA ARG A 37 -3.90 3.05 21.88
C ARG A 37 -3.15 3.81 20.79
N PHE A 38 -2.07 3.22 20.27
CA PHE A 38 -1.20 3.82 19.27
C PHE A 38 -1.98 4.32 18.03
N HIS A 39 -3.04 3.58 17.66
CA HIS A 39 -3.89 3.89 16.51
C HIS A 39 -4.69 5.19 16.61
N GLU A 40 -4.88 5.72 17.82
CA GLU A 40 -5.54 7.01 18.03
C GLU A 40 -4.59 8.19 17.75
N PHE A 41 -3.27 7.97 17.69
CA PHE A 41 -2.28 9.04 17.65
C PHE A 41 -1.44 9.08 16.36
N HIS A 42 -1.09 7.92 15.80
CA HIS A 42 -0.07 7.84 14.75
C HIS A 42 -0.55 7.20 13.47
N SER A 43 -0.89 5.91 13.51
CA SER A 43 -1.33 5.17 12.32
C SER A 43 -2.31 4.06 12.70
N PRO A 44 -3.29 3.77 11.83
CA PRO A 44 -4.20 2.65 12.03
C PRO A 44 -3.45 1.31 12.09
N GLN A 45 -4.14 0.29 12.56
CA GLN A 45 -3.67 -1.09 12.56
C GLN A 45 -3.41 -1.55 11.13
N LEU A 46 -2.36 -2.34 10.93
CA LEU A 46 -2.08 -2.96 9.64
C LEU A 46 -3.01 -4.16 9.40
N ASP A 47 -3.55 -4.20 8.19
CA ASP A 47 -4.40 -5.28 7.71
C ASP A 47 -3.60 -6.30 6.89
N ASP A 48 -4.19 -7.47 6.63
CA ASP A 48 -3.53 -8.52 5.84
C ASP A 48 -3.22 -8.08 4.40
N CYS A 49 -3.99 -7.12 3.88
CA CYS A 49 -3.76 -6.48 2.60
C CYS A 49 -2.44 -5.69 2.57
N ASP A 50 -2.01 -5.07 3.67
CA ASP A 50 -0.76 -4.28 3.71
C ASP A 50 0.48 -5.15 3.51
N PHE A 51 0.42 -6.43 3.90
CA PHE A 51 1.51 -7.39 3.72
C PHE A 51 1.50 -8.09 2.36
N SER A 52 0.36 -8.08 1.66
CA SER A 52 0.17 -8.76 0.37
C SER A 52 -0.02 -7.80 -0.80
N ALA A 53 -0.07 -6.50 -0.54
CA ALA A 53 -0.23 -5.46 -1.53
C ALA A 53 0.89 -5.51 -2.58
N LYS A 54 0.51 -5.22 -3.83
CA LYS A 54 1.48 -5.05 -4.91
C LYS A 54 2.30 -3.79 -4.65
N PRO A 55 3.61 -3.77 -4.97
CA PRO A 55 4.42 -2.57 -4.83
C PRO A 55 3.82 -1.37 -5.57
N MET A 56 3.81 -0.20 -4.92
CA MET A 56 3.27 1.03 -5.48
C MET A 56 4.39 2.03 -5.78
N VAL A 57 4.27 2.76 -6.89
CA VAL A 57 5.17 3.85 -7.27
C VAL A 57 4.38 5.15 -7.29
N LEU A 58 4.77 6.10 -6.44
CA LEU A 58 4.17 7.43 -6.37
C LEU A 58 5.02 8.44 -7.15
N LEU A 59 4.43 9.08 -8.16
CA LEU A 59 5.09 10.14 -8.92
C LEU A 59 4.68 11.51 -8.40
N VAL A 60 5.64 12.24 -7.82
CA VAL A 60 5.46 13.59 -7.29
C VAL A 60 6.24 14.59 -8.15
N GLY A 61 5.62 15.72 -8.47
CA GLY A 61 6.27 16.78 -9.23
C GLY A 61 5.30 17.89 -9.60
N GLN A 62 5.84 19.07 -9.93
CA GLN A 62 5.04 20.25 -10.31
C GLN A 62 4.22 20.02 -11.59
N TYR A 63 3.34 20.97 -11.90
CA TYR A 63 2.54 20.94 -13.12
C TYR A 63 3.44 20.88 -14.37
N SER A 64 2.99 20.14 -15.38
CA SER A 64 3.63 20.09 -16.70
C SER A 64 5.07 19.55 -16.77
N VAL A 65 5.58 18.89 -15.72
CA VAL A 65 6.91 18.23 -15.72
C VAL A 65 6.94 16.84 -16.37
N GLY A 66 5.86 16.43 -17.04
CA GLY A 66 5.83 15.17 -17.80
C GLY A 66 5.48 13.91 -16.99
N LYS A 67 4.88 14.02 -15.79
CA LYS A 67 4.46 12.85 -14.98
C LYS A 67 3.59 11.86 -15.76
N THR A 68 2.56 12.38 -16.43
CA THR A 68 1.64 11.60 -17.25
C THR A 68 2.35 10.94 -18.43
N THR A 69 3.25 11.69 -19.08
CA THR A 69 4.09 11.18 -20.18
C THR A 69 5.04 10.10 -19.72
N PHE A 70 5.62 10.23 -18.52
CA PHE A 70 6.51 9.22 -17.94
C PHE A 70 5.78 7.90 -17.69
N ILE A 71 4.56 7.94 -17.15
CA ILE A 71 3.74 6.73 -16.98
C ILE A 71 3.45 6.09 -18.33
N ARG A 72 2.98 6.87 -19.31
CA ARG A 72 2.74 6.39 -20.68
C ARG A 72 3.99 5.74 -21.28
N TYR A 73 5.16 6.34 -21.05
CA TYR A 73 6.44 5.80 -21.52
C TYR A 73 6.75 4.43 -20.87
N LEU A 74 6.49 4.27 -19.57
CA LEU A 74 6.69 2.98 -18.89
C LEU A 74 5.71 1.90 -19.38
N LEU A 75 4.46 2.27 -19.65
CA LEU A 75 3.42 1.34 -20.09
C LEU A 75 3.51 1.02 -21.60
N ASN A 76 4.17 1.87 -22.39
CA ASN A 76 4.15 1.84 -23.87
C ASN A 76 2.75 1.92 -24.49
N GLU A 77 1.74 2.37 -23.74
CA GLU A 77 0.37 2.54 -24.18
C GLU A 77 -0.32 3.70 -23.46
N ASP A 78 -1.43 4.17 -24.02
CA ASP A 78 -2.30 5.15 -23.38
C ASP A 78 -3.21 4.45 -22.34
N PHE A 79 -3.43 5.09 -21.20
CA PHE A 79 -4.29 4.56 -20.14
C PHE A 79 -5.61 5.34 -20.01
N PRO A 80 -6.71 4.70 -19.56
CA PRO A 80 -7.99 5.37 -19.37
C PRO A 80 -7.88 6.59 -18.44
N GLY A 81 -8.49 7.72 -18.83
CA GLY A 81 -8.44 8.97 -18.06
C GLY A 81 -7.20 9.82 -18.30
N ILE A 82 -6.32 9.44 -19.23
CA ILE A 82 -5.16 10.24 -19.63
C ILE A 82 -5.60 11.58 -20.26
N ARG A 83 -5.15 12.71 -19.69
CA ARG A 83 -5.26 14.05 -20.28
C ARG A 83 -3.89 14.72 -20.29
N ILE A 84 -3.24 14.72 -21.46
CA ILE A 84 -1.98 15.44 -21.68
C ILE A 84 -2.30 16.73 -22.43
N GLY A 85 -2.14 17.87 -21.76
CA GLY A 85 -2.33 19.19 -22.35
C GLY A 85 -1.33 20.19 -21.75
N PRO A 86 -1.12 21.36 -22.39
CA PRO A 86 -0.22 22.40 -21.89
C PRO A 86 -0.77 23.12 -20.63
N GLU A 87 -2.09 23.06 -20.42
CA GLU A 87 -2.77 23.56 -19.23
C GLU A 87 -2.63 22.57 -18.05
N PRO A 88 -2.83 22.99 -16.78
CA PRO A 88 -2.91 22.05 -15.66
C PRO A 88 -4.04 21.04 -15.93
N THR A 89 -3.68 19.78 -16.23
CA THR A 89 -4.65 18.74 -16.63
C THR A 89 -4.84 17.64 -15.58
N THR A 90 -4.21 17.74 -14.41
CA THR A 90 -4.29 16.71 -13.35
C THR A 90 -4.51 17.35 -11.99
N ASP A 91 -5.78 17.55 -11.67
CA ASP A 91 -6.24 18.21 -10.43
C ASP A 91 -6.60 17.18 -9.33
N SER A 92 -6.39 15.90 -9.62
CA SER A 92 -6.79 14.76 -8.79
C SER A 92 -5.73 13.67 -8.77
N PHE A 93 -5.70 12.89 -7.69
CA PHE A 93 -4.92 11.65 -7.64
C PHE A 93 -5.50 10.62 -8.61
N ILE A 94 -4.62 9.91 -9.33
CA ILE A 94 -5.00 8.82 -10.24
C ILE A 94 -4.20 7.58 -9.82
N ALA A 95 -4.90 6.51 -9.46
CA ALA A 95 -4.32 5.19 -9.26
C ALA A 95 -4.46 4.37 -10.54
N ILE A 96 -3.33 4.00 -11.15
CA ILE A 96 -3.30 3.18 -12.36
C ILE A 96 -2.95 1.76 -11.93
N MET A 97 -3.86 0.84 -12.21
CA MET A 97 -3.79 -0.55 -11.75
C MET A 97 -4.15 -1.50 -12.89
N ASN A 98 -3.61 -2.72 -12.82
CA ASN A 98 -3.95 -3.77 -13.79
C ASN A 98 -5.41 -4.23 -13.60
N ASN A 99 -6.14 -4.38 -14.70
CA ASN A 99 -7.50 -4.91 -14.74
C ASN A 99 -7.73 -5.68 -16.05
N ASP A 100 -8.66 -6.64 -16.05
CA ASP A 100 -8.99 -7.44 -17.25
C ASP A 100 -9.60 -6.59 -18.36
N HIS A 101 -10.28 -5.50 -17.98
CA HIS A 101 -10.90 -4.56 -18.89
C HIS A 101 -10.42 -3.13 -18.66
N ALA A 102 -10.12 -2.43 -19.75
CA ALA A 102 -9.79 -1.01 -19.71
C ALA A 102 -11.01 -0.20 -19.26
N GLY A 103 -10.86 0.57 -18.19
CA GLY A 103 -11.92 1.41 -17.64
C GLY A 103 -11.42 2.33 -16.54
N THR A 104 -12.29 3.22 -16.09
CA THR A 104 -12.04 4.10 -14.94
C THR A 104 -13.08 3.84 -13.86
N ILE A 105 -12.61 3.73 -12.61
CA ILE A 105 -13.48 3.61 -11.43
C ILE A 105 -13.35 4.93 -10.64
N PRO A 106 -14.47 5.63 -10.34
CA PRO A 106 -14.41 6.86 -9.57
C PRO A 106 -14.02 6.54 -8.11
N GLY A 107 -13.27 7.44 -7.48
CA GLY A 107 -12.69 7.18 -6.15
C GLY A 107 -13.70 6.87 -5.05
N ASN A 108 -14.91 7.41 -5.14
CA ASN A 108 -15.99 7.08 -4.19
C ASN A 108 -16.44 5.61 -4.28
N ALA A 109 -16.43 5.02 -5.48
CA ALA A 109 -16.72 3.60 -5.65
C ALA A 109 -15.54 2.75 -5.16
N LEU A 110 -14.31 3.21 -5.40
CA LEU A 110 -13.10 2.51 -4.96
C LEU A 110 -13.00 2.38 -3.44
N VAL A 111 -13.40 3.41 -2.68
CA VAL A 111 -13.36 3.39 -1.20
C VAL A 111 -14.40 2.43 -0.60
N VAL A 112 -15.41 2.02 -1.38
CA VAL A 112 -16.50 1.14 -0.94
C VAL A 112 -16.29 -0.30 -1.45
N ASP A 113 -15.26 -0.54 -2.27
CA ASP A 113 -14.90 -1.86 -2.76
C ASP A 113 -14.37 -2.72 -1.58
N PRO A 114 -14.96 -3.90 -1.31
CA PRO A 114 -14.67 -4.72 -0.12
C PRO A 114 -13.30 -5.38 -0.09
#